data_AF-A0A858RLW0-F1
#
_entry.id   AF-A0A858RLW0-F1
#
_cell.length_a   1.000
_cell.length_b   1.000
_cell.length_c   1.000
_cell.angle_alpha   90.00
_cell.angle_beta   90.00
_cell.angle_gamma   90.00
#
_symmetry.space_group_name_H-M   'P 1'
#
loop_
_entity.id
_entity.type
_entity.pdbx_description
1 polymer ?
#
loop_
_entity_poly.entity_id
_entity_poly.type
_entity_poly.pdbx_seq_one_letter_code
_entity_poly.pdbx_strand_id
1 'polypeptide(L)'
;MKTFLHSFRLTFRRFRWEIIGFWIFSVGIVIYFGTGIASLASPREAGYPYLPPLPNYMMLEILAACWVILRIMFSEPVFLTQGGWRTRPLPRAQAWLAPCAVLAMALLPSLLVRLAALEISLAPEPGQWWKLLSGKFLWGILSLMLIAAVLRAAGGLLGSKAPGPAKKIALAVTCLLLVGAWFHPKTAHLFRGYPYGSYGGGGGRYNYGDLLPGIREILPPKANFIATEDYASQPEVPRMRLVSRFAPVEGTVIRGGGLRLKVLRVEPKGKNLAIDVEALLTQPGTEEQRGLSALLLHFPGDDYSFRQNGAVMYNTVPLALYPVTRNRINGEYEAPMENPDWDRLLPSLELLVFERDEEAPLIKVSPTDNERPRAPKPLPPVPSGIAGDVTTVFNGLDHDIQWTNRGPMKAKGETIPREGMPHVLARHPWSDLAWDHFVKAFLLKHAVDSDKPALLERMTTDPRLGEIFVAKGWKADALPLLKRFAKERLPMDEASLAVLLEDKDPALAGDVAALVTRLDGGVEKLEPLLRNYPGLDWKRFVHEGWMRSKYAFRMRRDPQPFDFWAAQAGDFSAFRSIAEKAAKKEQGQEDRLRSLVAGEPADAVGFVRVNLEKMRFDEGSGKWSL
;
A
#
# COMPACT_ATOMS: atom_id res chain seq x y z
N MET A 1 38.63 13.21 43.75
CA MET A 1 37.27 13.78 43.86
C MET A 1 37.03 14.99 42.95
N LYS A 2 37.81 16.08 43.02
CA LYS A 2 37.63 17.29 42.18
C LYS A 2 37.58 17.01 40.66
N THR A 3 38.46 16.13 40.18
CA THR A 3 38.57 15.71 38.77
C THR A 3 37.36 14.92 38.27
N PHE A 4 36.83 14.03 39.10
CA PHE A 4 35.59 13.29 38.83
C PHE A 4 34.40 14.26 38.76
N LEU A 5 34.25 15.14 39.76
CA LEU A 5 33.16 16.11 39.82
C LEU A 5 33.16 17.04 38.60
N HIS A 6 34.33 17.45 38.14
CA HIS A 6 34.48 18.23 36.91
C HIS A 6 34.04 17.45 35.66
N SER A 7 34.50 16.21 35.49
CA SER A 7 34.15 15.34 34.34
C SER A 7 32.66 15.02 34.31
N PHE A 8 32.08 14.76 35.49
CA PHE A 8 30.67 14.56 35.68
C PHE A 8 29.85 15.81 35.30
N ARG A 9 30.21 17.00 35.81
CA ARG A 9 29.53 18.26 35.48
C ARG A 9 29.55 18.55 33.99
N LEU A 10 30.66 18.27 33.32
CA LEU A 10 30.82 18.51 31.89
C LEU A 10 29.96 17.54 31.06
N THR A 11 29.98 16.26 31.41
CA THR A 11 29.15 15.23 30.78
C THR A 11 27.66 15.52 30.99
N PHE A 12 27.28 15.86 32.22
CA PHE A 12 25.90 16.26 32.54
C PHE A 12 25.49 17.52 31.77
N ARG A 13 26.32 18.57 31.73
CA ARG A 13 26.00 19.81 30.98
C ARG A 13 25.78 19.55 29.50
N ARG A 14 26.49 18.58 28.91
CA ARG A 14 26.34 18.19 27.50
C ARG A 14 25.02 17.49 27.21
N PHE A 15 24.57 16.61 28.11
CA PHE A 15 23.36 15.79 27.92
C PHE A 15 22.16 16.25 28.73
N ARG A 16 22.26 17.40 29.42
CA ARG A 16 21.22 17.86 30.36
C ARG A 16 19.85 17.95 29.70
N TRP A 17 19.77 18.35 28.43
CA TRP A 17 18.48 18.52 27.76
C TRP A 17 17.86 17.19 27.33
N GLU A 18 18.66 16.23 26.90
CA GLU A 18 18.19 14.86 26.63
C GLU A 18 17.78 14.14 27.91
N ILE A 19 18.53 14.33 29.00
CA ILE A 19 18.21 13.78 30.33
C ILE A 19 16.93 14.42 30.88
N ILE A 20 16.81 15.74 30.84
CA ILE A 20 15.62 16.46 31.28
C ILE A 20 14.42 16.10 30.38
N GLY A 21 14.61 15.97 29.07
CA GLY A 21 13.57 15.55 28.13
C GLY A 21 13.08 14.13 28.44
N PHE A 22 14.01 13.20 28.72
CA PHE A 22 13.66 11.86 29.20
C PHE A 22 12.89 11.91 30.52
N TRP A 23 13.31 12.75 31.47
CA TRP A 23 12.59 12.91 32.74
C TRP A 23 11.18 13.47 32.55
N ILE A 24 11.01 14.52 31.76
CA ILE A 24 9.70 15.11 31.44
C ILE A 24 8.82 14.07 30.73
N PHE A 25 9.40 13.27 29.83
CA PHE A 25 8.68 12.20 29.15
C PHE A 25 8.24 11.09 30.11
N SER A 26 9.14 10.56 30.94
CA SER A 26 8.82 9.52 31.94
C SER A 26 7.81 10.02 32.99
N VAL A 27 7.99 11.24 33.51
CA VAL A 27 7.05 11.84 34.46
C VAL A 27 5.72 12.17 33.78
N GLY A 28 5.74 12.66 32.54
CA GLY A 28 4.53 12.93 31.76
C GLY A 28 3.71 11.67 31.49
N ILE A 29 4.37 10.55 31.18
CA ILE A 29 3.73 9.23 31.12
C ILE A 29 3.08 8.91 32.47
N VAL A 30 3.79 9.07 33.58
CA VAL A 30 3.21 8.69 34.88
C VAL A 30 2.11 9.64 35.36
N ILE A 31 2.23 10.95 35.15
CA ILE A 31 1.20 11.93 35.51
C ILE A 31 -0.05 11.74 34.65
N TYR A 32 0.09 11.55 33.34
CA TYR A 32 -1.03 11.28 32.45
C TYR A 32 -1.88 10.09 32.94
N PHE A 33 -1.23 9.09 33.54
CA PHE A 33 -1.90 7.90 34.08
C PHE A 33 -2.33 8.04 35.54
N GLY A 34 -1.52 8.67 36.39
CA GLY A 34 -1.78 8.82 37.83
C GLY A 34 -2.77 9.94 38.16
N THR A 35 -2.91 10.94 37.29
CA THR A 35 -3.84 12.08 37.47
C THR A 35 -5.01 12.07 36.49
N GLY A 36 -4.94 11.29 35.41
CA GLY A 36 -6.05 11.08 34.47
C GLY A 36 -7.20 10.24 35.02
N ILE A 37 -7.10 9.77 36.28
CA ILE A 37 -8.13 8.99 36.97
C ILE A 37 -8.48 9.71 38.26
N ALA A 38 -9.33 10.73 38.16
CA ALA A 38 -10.13 11.19 39.28
C ALA A 38 -11.27 10.18 39.56
N SER A 39 -10.90 8.95 39.94
CA SER A 39 -11.69 8.07 40.80
C SER A 39 -10.81 6.89 41.23
N LEU A 40 -10.46 6.84 42.51
CA LEU A 40 -9.80 5.70 43.18
C LEU A 40 -10.70 4.43 43.26
N ALA A 41 -11.56 4.21 42.27
CA ALA A 41 -12.09 2.88 41.97
C ALA A 41 -11.09 2.23 41.01
N SER A 42 -10.64 1.03 41.34
CA SER A 42 -9.50 0.41 40.67
C SER A 42 -9.63 0.47 39.13
N PRO A 43 -8.52 0.62 38.37
CA PRO A 43 -8.53 0.50 36.91
C PRO A 43 -9.11 -0.82 36.38
N ARG A 44 -9.34 -1.82 37.26
CA ARG A 44 -10.06 -3.06 36.98
C ARG A 44 -11.58 -2.91 36.96
N GLU A 45 -12.15 -1.96 37.70
CA GLU A 45 -13.61 -1.76 37.81
C GLU A 45 -14.13 -0.72 36.80
N ALA A 46 -13.30 0.25 36.42
CA ALA A 46 -13.73 1.34 35.54
C ALA A 46 -13.73 0.98 34.04
N GLY A 47 -13.29 -0.22 33.67
CA GLY A 47 -13.45 -0.76 32.31
C GLY A 47 -12.86 0.09 31.18
N TYR A 48 -11.93 1.02 31.46
CA TYR A 48 -11.27 1.84 30.45
C TYR A 48 -10.16 1.04 29.75
N PRO A 49 -10.33 0.61 28.48
CA PRO A 49 -9.32 -0.16 27.75
C PRO A 49 -8.34 0.73 26.97
N TYR A 50 -8.49 2.07 27.04
CA TYR A 50 -7.82 3.03 26.16
C TYR A 50 -6.52 3.60 26.70
N LEU A 51 -5.81 2.82 27.48
CA LEU A 51 -4.38 3.02 27.65
C LEU A 51 -3.73 1.95 26.78
N PRO A 52 -2.96 2.30 25.72
CA PRO A 52 -2.17 1.33 24.98
C PRO A 52 -1.53 0.38 25.96
N PRO A 53 -1.56 -0.93 25.70
CA PRO A 53 -1.20 -1.94 26.68
C PRO A 53 0.12 -1.49 27.29
N LEU A 54 0.21 -1.44 28.63
CA LEU A 54 1.42 -1.10 29.38
C LEU A 54 2.74 -1.44 28.65
N PRO A 55 2.85 -2.64 28.02
CA PRO A 55 3.92 -2.99 27.07
C PRO A 55 4.37 -1.89 26.09
N ASN A 56 3.49 -1.22 25.36
CA ASN A 56 3.85 -0.30 24.27
C ASN A 56 4.48 1.01 24.76
N TYR A 57 4.06 1.52 25.91
CA TYR A 57 4.69 2.70 26.53
C TYR A 57 5.97 2.35 27.26
N MET A 58 6.02 1.17 27.89
CA MET A 58 7.28 0.63 28.41
C MET A 58 8.28 0.45 27.26
N MET A 59 7.84 0.05 26.07
CA MET A 59 8.69 -0.02 24.88
C MET A 59 9.22 1.36 24.47
N LEU A 60 8.40 2.42 24.49
CA LEU A 60 8.84 3.79 24.21
C LEU A 60 9.80 4.33 25.28
N GLU A 61 9.54 4.07 26.56
CA GLU A 61 10.43 4.45 27.65
C GLU A 61 11.76 3.68 27.58
N ILE A 62 11.73 2.38 27.27
CA ILE A 62 12.91 1.56 27.02
C ILE A 62 13.69 2.11 25.82
N LEU A 63 13.03 2.45 24.71
CA LEU A 63 13.69 3.06 23.55
C LEU A 63 14.33 4.40 23.89
N ALA A 64 13.64 5.25 24.66
CA ALA A 64 14.17 6.54 25.10
C ALA A 64 15.38 6.35 26.05
N ALA A 65 15.30 5.40 26.98
CA ALA A 65 16.41 5.03 27.86
C ALA A 65 17.59 4.47 27.05
N CYS A 66 17.34 3.59 26.09
CA CYS A 66 18.35 3.04 25.18
C CYS A 66 18.99 4.14 24.34
N TRP A 67 18.23 5.12 23.84
CA TRP A 67 18.75 6.28 23.13
C TRP A 67 19.68 7.12 24.01
N VAL A 68 19.27 7.41 25.25
CA VAL A 68 20.11 8.14 26.22
C VAL A 68 21.38 7.35 26.56
N ILE A 69 21.28 6.03 26.75
CA ILE A 69 22.43 5.15 26.98
C ILE A 69 23.37 5.19 25.78
N LEU A 70 22.86 5.04 24.56
CA LEU A 70 23.68 5.09 23.34
C LEU A 70 24.36 6.45 23.21
N ARG A 71 23.66 7.56 23.49
CA ARG A 71 24.19 8.93 23.39
C ARG A 71 25.21 9.29 24.46
N ILE A 72 25.10 8.75 25.68
CA ILE A 72 26.07 8.93 26.79
C ILE A 72 27.25 7.97 26.66
N MET A 73 26.98 6.74 26.19
CA MET A 73 27.99 5.98 25.47
C MET A 73 28.30 6.75 24.17
N PHE A 74 29.19 6.43 23.24
CA PHE A 74 29.45 7.29 22.04
C PHE A 74 29.80 8.80 22.21
N SER A 75 29.63 9.45 23.36
CA SER A 75 29.80 10.89 23.51
C SER A 75 31.25 11.34 23.48
N GLU A 76 32.25 10.45 23.69
CA GLU A 76 33.67 10.61 23.29
C GLU A 76 34.60 9.46 23.75
N PRO A 77 35.86 9.29 23.21
CA PRO A 77 36.57 10.01 22.15
C PRO A 77 37.10 9.07 21.03
N VAL A 78 36.30 8.73 20.02
CA VAL A 78 36.83 8.07 18.79
C VAL A 78 37.11 9.10 17.68
N PHE A 79 36.53 10.31 17.76
CA PHE A 79 36.60 11.33 16.71
C PHE A 79 37.44 12.59 17.04
N LEU A 80 38.25 12.59 18.11
CA LEU A 80 39.23 13.66 18.39
C LEU A 80 38.66 15.11 18.41
N THR A 81 37.37 15.33 18.66
CA THR A 81 36.77 16.68 18.68
C THR A 81 37.04 17.47 19.97
N GLN A 82 37.59 16.87 21.02
CA GLN A 82 38.16 17.61 22.16
C GLN A 82 39.60 18.06 21.91
N GLY A 83 39.84 18.73 20.78
CA GLY A 83 41.13 19.35 20.45
C GLY A 83 41.62 20.41 21.45
N GLY A 84 40.83 20.77 22.47
CA GLY A 84 41.16 21.83 23.43
C GLY A 84 41.71 21.42 24.81
N TRP A 85 41.65 20.15 25.24
CA TRP A 85 41.84 19.81 26.67
C TRP A 85 42.99 18.82 26.95
N ARG A 86 44.12 18.98 26.24
CA ARG A 86 45.35 18.20 26.44
C ARG A 86 46.15 18.53 27.71
N THR A 87 45.70 19.42 28.60
CA THR A 87 46.57 19.89 29.70
C THR A 87 46.49 19.08 31.00
N ARG A 88 45.55 18.14 31.18
CA ARG A 88 45.55 17.26 32.37
C ARG A 88 45.14 15.81 32.05
N PRO A 89 46.01 14.81 32.30
CA PRO A 89 45.65 13.41 32.14
C PRO A 89 44.58 13.02 33.17
N LEU A 90 43.40 12.64 32.67
CA LEU A 90 42.36 12.03 33.51
C LEU A 90 42.68 10.55 33.71
N PRO A 91 42.67 10.04 34.96
CA PRO A 91 42.77 8.60 35.21
C PRO A 91 41.65 7.86 34.47
N ARG A 92 41.98 6.77 33.76
CA ARG A 92 41.02 6.00 32.93
C ARG A 92 39.76 5.61 33.71
N ALA A 93 39.91 5.17 34.96
CA ALA A 93 38.77 4.83 35.81
C ALA A 93 37.79 6.00 36.00
N GLN A 94 38.29 7.24 36.15
CA GLN A 94 37.43 8.42 36.32
C GLN A 94 36.71 8.82 35.03
N ALA A 95 37.34 8.59 33.87
CA ALA A 95 36.72 8.80 32.56
C ALA A 95 35.57 7.80 32.28
N TRP A 96 35.61 6.61 32.90
CA TRP A 96 34.52 5.63 32.84
C TRP A 96 33.44 5.86 33.90
N LEU A 97 33.84 6.18 35.13
CA LEU A 97 32.90 6.38 36.25
C LEU A 97 31.99 7.60 36.04
N ALA A 98 32.47 8.68 35.41
CA ALA A 98 31.67 9.89 35.23
C ALA A 98 30.46 9.68 34.28
N PRO A 99 30.61 9.09 33.08
CA PRO A 99 29.46 8.70 32.25
C PRO A 99 28.51 7.72 32.92
N CYS A 100 29.03 6.73 33.67
CA CYS A 100 28.18 5.80 34.42
C CYS A 100 27.38 6.51 35.52
N ALA A 101 27.97 7.48 36.22
CA ALA A 101 27.26 8.29 37.22
C ALA A 101 26.20 9.20 36.58
N VAL A 102 26.46 9.79 35.41
CA VAL A 102 25.45 10.57 34.67
C VAL A 102 24.33 9.67 34.17
N LEU A 103 24.65 8.46 33.71
CA LEU A 103 23.64 7.48 33.29
C LEU A 103 22.77 7.03 34.48
N ALA A 104 23.39 6.73 35.62
CA ALA A 104 22.68 6.39 36.84
C ALA A 104 21.72 7.52 37.25
N MET A 105 22.15 8.78 37.18
CA MET A 105 21.27 9.93 37.42
C MET A 105 20.16 10.04 36.37
N ALA A 106 20.44 9.79 35.09
CA ALA A 106 19.44 9.89 34.03
C ALA A 106 18.30 8.89 34.24
N LEU A 107 18.60 7.69 34.73
CA LEU A 107 17.62 6.62 34.96
C LEU A 107 16.95 6.70 36.33
N LEU A 108 17.53 7.41 37.31
CA LEU A 108 17.05 7.45 38.69
C LEU A 108 15.59 7.92 38.80
N PRO A 109 15.12 8.99 38.14
CA PRO A 109 13.72 9.41 38.26
C PRO A 109 12.73 8.42 37.66
N SER A 110 13.04 7.76 36.54
CA SER A 110 12.19 6.69 35.99
C SER A 110 12.06 5.54 36.99
N LEU A 111 13.15 5.18 37.68
CA LEU A 111 13.19 4.17 38.73
C LEU A 111 12.38 4.58 39.98
N LEU A 112 12.56 5.81 40.46
CA LEU A 112 11.85 6.36 41.63
C LEU A 112 10.35 6.55 41.36
N VAL A 113 9.99 7.06 40.18
CA VAL A 113 8.60 7.23 39.75
C VAL A 113 7.91 5.88 39.61
N ARG A 114 8.61 4.85 39.11
CA ARG A 114 8.08 3.47 39.09
C ARG A 114 7.97 2.84 40.48
N LEU A 115 8.93 3.08 41.37
CA LEU A 115 8.85 2.65 42.78
C LEU A 115 7.68 3.32 43.51
N ALA A 116 7.39 4.59 43.22
CA ALA A 116 6.23 5.30 43.77
C ALA A 116 4.90 4.84 43.13
N ALA A 117 4.89 4.51 41.83
CA ALA A 117 3.73 3.94 41.14
C ALA A 117 3.46 2.46 41.48
N LEU A 118 4.49 1.74 41.96
CA LEU A 118 4.44 0.34 42.42
C LEU A 118 3.49 0.13 43.60
N GLU A 119 3.34 1.15 44.46
CA GLU A 119 2.43 1.10 45.61
C GLU A 119 0.94 1.24 45.19
N ILE A 120 0.66 1.85 44.03
CA ILE A 120 -0.71 2.25 43.68
C ILE A 120 -1.30 1.47 42.49
N SER A 121 -0.54 0.83 41.59
CA SER A 121 -1.20 0.28 40.39
C SER A 121 -0.67 -0.96 39.67
N LEU A 122 0.57 -1.47 39.84
CA LEU A 122 1.11 -2.38 38.81
C LEU A 122 2.10 -3.44 39.31
N ALA A 123 1.59 -4.61 39.70
CA ALA A 123 2.27 -5.86 39.44
C ALA A 123 1.73 -6.40 38.10
N PRO A 124 2.31 -6.06 36.94
CA PRO A 124 1.91 -6.72 35.70
C PRO A 124 2.18 -8.22 35.86
N GLU A 125 1.25 -9.05 35.40
CA GLU A 125 1.37 -10.51 35.54
C GLU A 125 2.74 -10.97 35.02
N PRO A 126 3.40 -11.93 35.69
CA PRO A 126 4.71 -12.45 35.28
C PRO A 126 4.78 -12.84 33.80
N GLY A 127 3.65 -13.28 33.21
CA GLY A 127 3.53 -13.60 31.79
C GLY A 127 3.69 -12.42 30.84
N GLN A 128 3.32 -11.20 31.23
CA GLN A 128 3.51 -9.99 30.41
C GLN A 128 4.97 -9.55 30.42
N TRP A 129 5.62 -9.61 31.59
CA TRP A 129 7.08 -9.46 31.68
C TRP A 129 7.80 -10.50 30.84
N TRP A 130 7.37 -11.76 30.92
CA TRP A 130 7.94 -12.83 30.12
C TRP A 130 7.73 -12.59 28.63
N LYS A 131 6.56 -12.14 28.16
CA LYS A 131 6.33 -11.79 26.74
C LYS A 131 7.19 -10.62 26.26
N LEU A 132 7.43 -9.62 27.10
CA LEU A 132 8.30 -8.49 26.75
C LEU A 132 9.78 -8.91 26.71
N LEU A 133 10.21 -9.71 27.69
CA LEU A 133 11.57 -10.23 27.84
C LEU A 133 11.91 -11.33 26.81
N SER A 134 10.94 -12.17 26.44
CA SER A 134 11.07 -13.21 25.41
C SER A 134 10.73 -12.71 23.99
N GLY A 135 10.14 -11.52 23.90
CA GLY A 135 9.65 -10.91 22.66
C GLY A 135 10.77 -10.43 21.73
N LYS A 136 10.46 -10.41 20.42
CA LYS A 136 11.39 -10.01 19.35
C LYS A 136 11.94 -8.58 19.54
N PHE A 137 11.19 -7.72 20.22
CA PHE A 137 11.54 -6.31 20.45
C PHE A 137 12.75 -6.11 21.37
N LEU A 138 12.74 -6.72 22.57
CA LEU A 138 13.86 -6.57 23.51
C LEU A 138 15.15 -7.13 22.93
N TRP A 139 15.08 -8.28 22.27
CA TRP A 139 16.24 -8.86 21.58
C TRP A 139 16.74 -8.00 20.42
N GLY A 140 15.85 -7.34 19.68
CA GLY A 140 16.23 -6.37 18.65
C GLY A 140 17.00 -5.17 19.23
N ILE A 141 16.51 -4.61 20.34
CA ILE A 141 17.15 -3.48 21.03
C ILE A 141 18.47 -3.90 21.67
N LEU A 142 18.50 -5.01 22.42
CA LEU A 142 19.72 -5.54 23.04
C LEU A 142 20.79 -5.84 21.98
N SER A 143 20.40 -6.36 20.81
CA SER A 143 21.31 -6.59 19.69
C SER A 143 21.92 -5.27 19.18
N LEU A 144 21.11 -4.22 19.00
CA LEU A 144 21.61 -2.89 18.61
C LEU A 144 22.54 -2.29 19.67
N MET A 145 22.22 -2.44 20.95
CA MET A 145 23.08 -1.98 22.04
C MET A 145 24.38 -2.78 22.14
N LEU A 146 24.34 -4.09 21.92
CA LEU A 146 25.53 -4.94 21.89
C LEU A 146 26.42 -4.58 20.70
N ILE A 147 25.85 -4.41 19.50
CA ILE A 147 26.58 -3.94 18.31
C ILE A 147 27.23 -2.59 18.60
N ALA A 148 26.51 -1.66 19.21
CA ALA A 148 27.02 -0.35 19.59
C ALA A 148 28.18 -0.43 20.60
N ALA A 149 28.05 -1.24 21.64
CA ALA A 149 29.09 -1.46 22.65
C ALA A 149 30.34 -2.12 22.04
N VAL A 150 30.16 -3.10 21.16
CA VAL A 150 31.22 -3.80 20.45
C VAL A 150 31.95 -2.86 19.49
N LEU A 151 31.22 -2.06 18.70
CA LEU A 151 31.82 -1.03 17.83
C LEU A 151 32.61 -0.01 18.63
N ARG A 152 32.16 0.36 19.84
CA ARG A 152 32.90 1.25 20.72
C ARG A 152 34.17 0.61 21.28
N ALA A 153 34.11 -0.64 21.72
CA ALA A 153 35.28 -1.37 22.18
C ALA A 153 36.31 -1.54 21.05
N ALA A 154 35.85 -1.87 19.85
CA ALA A 154 36.67 -1.96 18.64
C ALA A 154 37.30 -0.61 18.28
N GLY A 155 36.53 0.49 18.27
CA GLY A 155 37.03 1.85 18.00
C GLY A 155 38.07 2.31 19.02
N GLY A 156 37.86 2.03 20.31
CA GLY A 156 38.81 2.31 21.38
C GLY A 156 40.12 1.52 21.27
N LEU A 157 40.05 0.26 20.84
CA LEU A 157 41.22 -0.59 20.62
C LEU A 157 41.96 -0.25 19.32
N LEU A 158 41.23 0.07 18.24
CA LEU A 158 41.78 0.46 16.94
C LEU A 158 42.52 1.80 17.00
N GLY A 159 42.03 2.76 17.77
CA GLY A 159 42.65 4.07 18.01
C GLY A 159 43.76 4.07 19.07
N SER A 160 43.97 2.97 19.79
CA SER A 160 45.05 2.87 20.79
C SER A 160 46.36 2.33 20.17
N LYS A 161 47.52 2.81 20.65
CA LYS A 161 48.85 2.27 20.30
C LYS A 161 49.18 0.92 20.98
N ALA A 162 48.17 0.10 21.30
CA ALA A 162 48.39 -1.18 21.98
C ALA A 162 48.88 -2.27 20.99
N PRO A 163 49.82 -3.15 21.38
CA PRO A 163 50.43 -4.14 20.48
C PRO A 163 49.46 -5.22 19.97
N GLY A 164 49.85 -5.83 18.84
CA GLY A 164 49.00 -6.52 17.86
C GLY A 164 48.15 -7.74 18.24
N PRO A 165 48.38 -8.53 19.31
CA PRO A 165 47.56 -9.72 19.59
C PRO A 165 46.16 -9.37 20.10
N ALA A 166 46.07 -8.43 21.05
CA ALA A 166 44.79 -8.03 21.67
C ALA A 166 43.84 -7.37 20.64
N LYS A 167 44.42 -6.63 19.68
CA LYS A 167 43.68 -6.00 18.58
C LYS A 167 43.09 -7.04 17.62
N LYS A 168 43.84 -8.09 17.30
CA LYS A 168 43.36 -9.21 16.46
C LYS A 168 42.25 -10.01 17.15
N ILE A 169 42.42 -10.30 18.45
CA ILE A 169 41.40 -11.04 19.23
C ILE A 169 40.10 -10.22 19.33
N ALA A 170 40.17 -8.93 19.63
CA ALA A 170 38.98 -8.08 19.72
C ALA A 170 38.25 -7.91 18.37
N LEU A 171 39.01 -7.80 17.26
CA LEU A 171 38.43 -7.76 15.93
C LEU A 171 37.78 -9.10 15.56
N ALA A 172 38.42 -10.23 15.88
CA ALA A 172 37.87 -11.56 15.67
C ALA A 172 36.57 -11.78 16.46
N VAL A 173 36.54 -11.40 17.74
CA VAL A 173 35.33 -11.45 18.59
C VAL A 173 34.23 -10.55 18.03
N THR A 174 34.57 -9.35 17.54
CA THR A 174 33.60 -8.44 16.92
C THR A 174 33.00 -9.04 15.65
N CYS A 175 33.82 -9.59 14.76
CA CYS A 175 33.35 -10.25 13.55
C CYS A 175 32.48 -11.47 13.88
N LEU A 176 32.86 -12.28 14.87
CA LEU A 176 32.06 -13.41 15.34
C LEU A 176 30.69 -12.99 15.87
N LEU A 177 30.61 -11.89 16.62
CA LEU A 177 29.33 -11.37 17.13
C LEU A 177 28.45 -10.77 16.03
N LEU A 178 29.04 -10.07 15.05
CA LEU A 178 28.30 -9.55 13.89
C LEU A 178 27.78 -10.68 13.00
N VAL A 179 28.59 -11.71 12.77
CA VAL A 179 28.20 -12.93 12.05
C VAL A 179 27.11 -13.67 12.84
N GLY A 180 27.28 -13.86 14.14
CA GLY A 180 26.26 -14.45 15.01
C GLY A 180 24.93 -13.70 14.96
N ALA A 181 24.96 -12.36 15.01
CA ALA A 181 23.77 -11.53 14.86
C ALA A 181 23.16 -11.60 13.45
N TRP A 182 23.96 -11.79 12.40
CA TRP A 182 23.49 -11.96 11.03
C TRP A 182 22.82 -13.32 10.78
N PHE A 183 23.35 -14.38 11.40
CA PHE A 183 22.86 -15.76 11.23
C PHE A 183 21.83 -16.19 12.28
N HIS A 184 21.64 -15.43 13.36
CA HIS A 184 20.61 -15.76 14.33
C HIS A 184 19.20 -15.57 13.70
N PRO A 185 18.34 -16.61 13.68
CA PRO A 185 17.10 -16.62 12.91
C PRO A 185 16.19 -15.42 13.19
N LYS A 186 16.14 -14.98 14.45
CA LYS A 186 15.27 -13.87 14.88
C LYS A 186 15.74 -12.49 14.41
N THR A 187 17.04 -12.28 14.20
CA THR A 187 17.63 -11.01 13.71
C THR A 187 17.77 -11.02 12.20
N ALA A 188 18.04 -12.18 11.58
CA ALA A 188 17.99 -12.36 10.13
C ALA A 188 16.63 -11.94 9.54
N HIS A 189 15.53 -12.18 10.26
CA HIS A 189 14.17 -11.75 9.88
C HIS A 189 13.91 -10.23 9.95
N LEU A 190 14.74 -9.45 10.66
CA LEU A 190 14.64 -7.99 10.69
C LEU A 190 15.36 -7.33 9.50
N PHE A 191 16.44 -7.96 8.98
CA PHE A 191 17.26 -7.44 7.88
C PHE A 191 16.92 -8.04 6.51
N ARG A 192 16.49 -9.31 6.46
CA ARG A 192 15.71 -9.81 5.33
C ARG A 192 14.34 -9.20 5.50
N GLY A 193 14.15 -8.00 4.94
CA GLY A 193 12.87 -7.31 4.94
C GLY A 193 11.78 -8.35 4.78
N TYR A 194 10.84 -8.37 5.72
CA TYR A 194 9.70 -9.27 5.69
C TYR A 194 9.24 -9.41 4.23
N PRO A 195 9.00 -10.61 3.71
CA PRO A 195 8.14 -10.78 2.57
C PRO A 195 6.70 -10.49 3.04
N TYR A 196 6.47 -9.29 3.60
CA TYR A 196 5.30 -8.55 3.18
C TYR A 196 5.58 -8.30 1.70
N GLY A 197 5.14 -9.24 0.87
CA GLY A 197 4.79 -8.91 -0.49
C GLY A 197 4.08 -7.57 -0.41
N SER A 198 4.41 -6.66 -1.31
CA SER A 198 3.65 -5.43 -1.42
C SER A 198 2.18 -5.85 -1.45
N TYR A 199 1.46 -5.64 -0.35
CA TYR A 199 0.01 -5.65 -0.33
C TYR A 199 -0.38 -4.36 -1.07
N GLY A 200 -0.04 -4.28 -2.35
CA GLY A 200 -0.71 -3.39 -3.27
C GLY A 200 -2.18 -3.73 -3.10
N GLY A 201 -2.99 -2.71 -2.84
CA GLY A 201 -4.43 -2.83 -2.67
C GLY A 201 -5.12 -3.30 -3.95
N GLY A 202 -4.86 -4.54 -4.35
CA GLY A 202 -5.76 -5.33 -5.16
C GLY A 202 -6.92 -5.72 -4.26
N GLY A 203 -8.14 -5.48 -4.74
CA GLY A 203 -9.36 -5.87 -4.05
C GLY A 203 -9.40 -7.38 -3.82
N GLY A 204 -8.84 -7.84 -2.71
CA GLY A 204 -9.00 -9.21 -2.26
C GLY A 204 -10.46 -9.44 -1.94
N ARG A 205 -11.04 -10.54 -2.45
CA ARG A 205 -12.33 -11.04 -1.97
C ARG A 205 -12.19 -11.33 -0.48
N TYR A 206 -13.10 -10.82 0.34
CA TYR A 206 -13.14 -11.17 1.76
C TYR A 206 -13.43 -12.67 1.87
N ASN A 207 -12.59 -13.41 2.60
CA ASN A 207 -12.90 -14.79 2.91
C ASN A 207 -13.92 -14.83 4.07
N TYR A 208 -15.18 -15.09 3.73
CA TYR A 208 -16.27 -15.26 4.70
C TYR A 208 -16.40 -16.69 5.21
N GLY A 209 -15.54 -17.61 4.78
CA GLY A 209 -15.63 -19.04 5.10
C GLY A 209 -15.64 -19.34 6.60
N ASP A 210 -14.89 -18.59 7.42
CA ASP A 210 -14.88 -18.75 8.88
C ASP A 210 -16.16 -18.21 9.57
N LEU A 211 -16.98 -17.39 8.90
CA LEU A 211 -18.22 -16.83 9.46
C LEU A 211 -19.47 -17.55 8.93
N LEU A 212 -19.35 -18.15 7.74
CA LEU A 212 -20.47 -18.73 7.01
C LEU A 212 -21.21 -19.83 7.79
N PRO A 213 -20.55 -20.76 8.51
CA PRO A 213 -21.26 -21.78 9.28
C PRO A 213 -22.16 -21.18 10.36
N GLY A 214 -21.68 -20.15 11.08
CA GLY A 214 -22.49 -19.45 12.08
C GLY A 214 -23.64 -18.65 11.47
N ILE A 215 -23.46 -18.08 10.26
CA ILE A 215 -24.55 -17.41 9.54
C ILE A 215 -25.61 -18.43 9.08
N ARG A 216 -25.19 -19.62 8.61
CA ARG A 216 -26.09 -20.70 8.14
C ARG A 216 -26.99 -21.25 9.23
N GLU A 217 -26.56 -21.26 10.49
CA GLU A 217 -27.43 -21.66 11.61
C GLU A 217 -28.63 -20.72 11.80
N ILE A 218 -28.56 -19.47 11.32
CA ILE A 218 -29.59 -18.44 11.50
C ILE A 218 -30.49 -18.29 10.28
N LEU A 219 -29.93 -18.49 9.09
CA LEU A 219 -30.66 -18.33 7.83
C LEU A 219 -31.52 -19.56 7.52
N PRO A 220 -32.52 -19.42 6.63
CA PRO A 220 -33.34 -20.56 6.19
C PRO A 220 -32.46 -21.70 5.66
N PRO A 221 -32.83 -22.98 5.86
CA PRO A 221 -32.05 -24.12 5.37
C PRO A 221 -31.85 -24.15 3.84
N LYS A 222 -32.67 -23.41 3.09
CA LYS A 222 -32.60 -23.27 1.63
C LYS A 222 -31.76 -22.07 1.17
N ALA A 223 -31.10 -21.36 2.09
CA ALA A 223 -30.30 -20.19 1.79
C ALA A 223 -29.20 -20.51 0.76
N ASN A 224 -29.25 -19.82 -0.38
CA ASN A 224 -28.28 -19.94 -1.46
C ASN A 224 -27.30 -18.75 -1.41
N PHE A 225 -25.99 -19.03 -1.34
CA PHE A 225 -24.98 -17.98 -1.22
C PHE A 225 -24.27 -17.74 -2.56
N ILE A 226 -24.29 -16.49 -3.02
CA ILE A 226 -23.72 -16.07 -4.29
C ILE A 226 -22.25 -15.73 -4.08
N ALA A 227 -21.38 -16.40 -4.84
CA ALA A 227 -19.97 -16.05 -5.04
C ALA A 227 -19.08 -16.01 -3.78
N THR A 228 -19.37 -16.86 -2.78
CA THR A 228 -18.44 -17.17 -1.69
C THR A 228 -17.63 -18.43 -1.95
N GLU A 229 -16.35 -18.41 -1.56
CA GLU A 229 -15.62 -19.64 -1.29
C GLU A 229 -16.07 -20.15 0.08
N ASP A 230 -16.81 -21.26 0.08
CA ASP A 230 -17.61 -21.75 1.22
C ASP A 230 -16.79 -22.45 2.35
N TYR A 231 -15.47 -22.22 2.45
CA TYR A 231 -14.61 -23.04 3.32
C TYR A 231 -14.12 -22.31 4.56
N ALA A 232 -14.52 -22.80 5.71
CA ALA A 232 -13.89 -22.44 6.97
C ALA A 232 -12.42 -22.91 6.95
N SER A 233 -11.51 -21.97 7.18
CA SER A 233 -10.09 -22.25 7.36
C SER A 233 -9.78 -22.81 8.76
N GLN A 234 -10.72 -22.66 9.70
CA GLN A 234 -10.57 -23.04 11.09
C GLN A 234 -11.49 -24.23 11.44
N PRO A 235 -11.02 -25.18 12.29
CA PRO A 235 -11.82 -26.31 12.75
C PRO A 235 -12.94 -25.89 13.72
N GLU A 236 -12.79 -24.73 14.35
CA GLU A 236 -13.79 -24.14 15.23
C GLU A 236 -14.05 -22.70 14.76
N VAL A 237 -15.34 -22.38 14.55
CA VAL A 237 -15.77 -21.08 14.05
C VAL A 237 -16.80 -20.45 14.99
N PRO A 238 -16.87 -19.12 15.06
CA PRO A 238 -17.84 -18.46 15.92
C PRO A 238 -19.28 -18.70 15.46
N ARG A 239 -20.19 -18.84 16.43
CA ARG A 239 -21.62 -18.63 16.18
C ARG A 239 -21.85 -17.16 15.86
N MET A 240 -22.89 -16.92 15.08
CA MET A 240 -23.28 -15.58 14.69
C MET A 240 -24.66 -15.29 15.29
N ARG A 241 -24.98 -14.02 15.46
CA ARG A 241 -26.31 -13.51 15.79
C ARG A 241 -26.71 -12.49 14.73
N LEU A 242 -27.97 -12.51 14.32
CA LEU A 242 -28.51 -11.47 13.45
C LEU A 242 -28.86 -10.25 14.30
N VAL A 243 -28.29 -9.11 13.97
CA VAL A 243 -28.48 -7.84 14.70
C VAL A 243 -29.62 -7.02 14.11
N SER A 244 -29.68 -6.94 12.78
CA SER A 244 -30.64 -6.09 12.09
C SER A 244 -30.90 -6.54 10.65
N ARG A 245 -32.08 -6.18 10.14
CA ARG A 245 -32.51 -6.33 8.75
C ARG A 245 -33.12 -5.02 8.28
N PHE A 246 -32.80 -4.58 7.07
CA PHE A 246 -33.32 -3.31 6.55
C PHE A 246 -33.22 -3.17 5.04
N ALA A 247 -34.08 -2.35 4.44
CA ALA A 247 -33.98 -2.04 3.02
C ALA A 247 -32.74 -1.17 2.73
N PRO A 248 -31.92 -1.53 1.71
CA PRO A 248 -30.78 -0.74 1.29
C PRO A 248 -31.27 0.49 0.50
N VAL A 249 -31.80 1.49 1.20
CA VAL A 249 -32.26 2.76 0.62
C VAL A 249 -31.37 3.87 1.13
N GLU A 250 -30.96 4.78 0.24
CA GLU A 250 -30.12 5.92 0.62
C GLU A 250 -30.77 6.74 1.74
N GLY A 251 -29.97 7.05 2.77
CA GLY A 251 -30.44 7.79 3.94
C GLY A 251 -31.07 6.93 5.04
N THR A 252 -31.30 5.63 4.82
CA THR A 252 -31.75 4.72 5.89
C THR A 252 -30.76 4.73 7.05
N VAL A 253 -31.23 5.03 8.27
CA VAL A 253 -30.44 5.06 9.50
C VAL A 253 -30.97 4.04 10.48
N ILE A 254 -30.08 3.21 11.01
CA ILE A 254 -30.40 2.16 11.98
C ILE A 254 -29.58 2.39 13.23
N ARG A 255 -30.19 2.11 14.38
CA ARG A 255 -29.57 2.24 15.69
C ARG A 255 -29.91 0.99 16.49
N GLY A 256 -28.89 0.27 16.96
CA GLY A 256 -29.07 -0.95 17.76
C GLY A 256 -27.72 -1.52 18.20
N GLY A 257 -27.65 -2.17 19.37
CA GLY A 257 -26.44 -2.86 19.84
C GLY A 257 -25.20 -1.97 20.04
N GLY A 258 -25.38 -0.65 20.22
CA GLY A 258 -24.25 0.28 20.27
C GLY A 258 -23.68 0.64 18.89
N LEU A 259 -24.38 0.31 17.79
CA LEU A 259 -24.03 0.61 16.42
C LEU A 259 -25.11 1.51 15.78
N ARG A 260 -24.66 2.54 15.06
CA ARG A 260 -25.46 3.33 14.15
C ARG A 260 -24.98 3.10 12.72
N LEU A 261 -25.82 2.53 11.88
CA LEU A 261 -25.55 2.39 10.45
C LEU A 261 -26.34 3.44 9.68
N LYS A 262 -25.75 4.05 8.66
CA LYS A 262 -26.42 4.93 7.71
C LYS A 262 -26.05 4.53 6.29
N VAL A 263 -27.03 4.17 5.48
CA VAL A 263 -26.80 3.94 4.04
C VAL A 263 -26.53 5.29 3.38
N LEU A 264 -25.36 5.44 2.77
CA LEU A 264 -24.92 6.67 2.11
C LEU A 264 -25.22 6.65 0.62
N ARG A 265 -25.06 5.49 -0.04
CA ARG A 265 -25.22 5.34 -1.48
C ARG A 265 -25.71 3.94 -1.82
N VAL A 266 -26.59 3.83 -2.81
CA VAL A 266 -27.09 2.57 -3.38
C VAL A 266 -27.11 2.73 -4.89
N GLU A 267 -26.17 2.10 -5.58
CA GLU A 267 -25.92 2.33 -7.00
C GLU A 267 -25.83 0.99 -7.75
N PRO A 268 -26.79 0.70 -8.65
CA PRO A 268 -26.69 -0.44 -9.54
C PRO A 268 -25.52 -0.33 -10.53
N LYS A 269 -24.77 -1.42 -10.73
CA LYS A 269 -23.61 -1.52 -11.62
C LYS A 269 -23.61 -2.84 -12.38
N GLY A 270 -24.36 -2.90 -13.47
CA GLY A 270 -24.53 -4.14 -14.24
C GLY A 270 -25.15 -5.23 -13.36
N LYS A 271 -24.43 -6.35 -13.16
CA LYS A 271 -24.85 -7.47 -12.29
C LYS A 271 -24.71 -7.19 -10.79
N ASN A 272 -23.97 -6.15 -10.40
CA ASN A 272 -23.66 -5.86 -9.00
C ASN A 272 -24.48 -4.66 -8.49
N LEU A 273 -24.77 -4.65 -7.18
CA LEU A 273 -25.28 -3.49 -6.46
C LEU A 273 -24.18 -2.94 -5.55
N ALA A 274 -23.76 -1.70 -5.79
CA ALA A 274 -22.82 -1.02 -4.90
C ALA A 274 -23.59 -0.34 -3.75
N ILE A 275 -23.28 -0.71 -2.51
CA ILE A 275 -23.85 -0.11 -1.30
C ILE A 275 -22.73 0.47 -0.45
N ASP A 276 -22.83 1.77 -0.15
CA ASP A 276 -21.94 2.42 0.81
C ASP A 276 -22.68 2.65 2.13
N VAL A 277 -22.12 2.18 3.24
CA VAL A 277 -22.69 2.32 4.58
C VAL A 277 -21.71 3.06 5.48
N GLU A 278 -22.19 4.10 6.17
CA GLU A 278 -21.49 4.72 7.29
C GLU A 278 -21.85 3.99 8.58
N ALA A 279 -20.86 3.43 9.25
CA ALA A 279 -20.98 2.83 10.57
C ALA A 279 -20.38 3.76 11.63
N LEU A 280 -21.17 4.06 12.66
CA LEU A 280 -20.77 4.83 13.82
C LEU A 280 -21.06 4.02 15.09
N LEU A 281 -20.06 3.78 15.93
CA LEU A 281 -20.31 3.20 17.24
C LEU A 281 -20.88 4.25 18.20
N THR A 282 -22.01 3.95 18.82
CA THR A 282 -22.73 4.85 19.73
C THR A 282 -22.51 4.53 21.20
N GLN A 283 -21.88 3.39 21.53
CA GLN A 283 -21.50 3.04 22.91
C GLN A 283 -20.02 2.59 22.94
N PRO A 284 -19.23 2.90 23.99
CA PRO A 284 -17.96 2.24 24.29
C PRO A 284 -18.23 0.85 24.90
N GLY A 285 -17.30 -0.09 24.76
CA GLY A 285 -17.51 -1.50 25.12
C GLY A 285 -16.27 -2.30 24.68
N THR A 286 -16.17 -3.53 25.18
CA THR A 286 -14.92 -4.28 25.22
C THR A 286 -14.41 -4.66 23.83
N GLU A 287 -13.08 -4.75 23.68
CA GLU A 287 -12.36 -5.05 22.42
C GLU A 287 -12.83 -6.36 21.76
N GLU A 288 -13.26 -7.34 22.54
CA GLU A 288 -13.78 -8.62 22.05
C GLU A 288 -15.18 -8.50 21.41
N GLN A 289 -15.99 -7.51 21.78
CA GLN A 289 -17.38 -7.39 21.30
C GLN A 289 -17.53 -6.66 19.94
N ARG A 290 -16.45 -6.25 19.25
CA ARG A 290 -16.51 -5.08 18.35
C ARG A 290 -15.81 -5.20 17.00
N GLY A 291 -16.02 -6.34 16.33
CA GLY A 291 -15.93 -6.41 14.87
C GLY A 291 -17.33 -6.35 14.27
N LEU A 292 -17.59 -5.39 13.37
CA LEU A 292 -18.76 -5.46 12.49
C LEU A 292 -18.66 -6.80 11.74
N SER A 293 -19.48 -7.77 12.14
CA SER A 293 -19.46 -9.08 11.51
C SER A 293 -20.44 -9.03 10.33
N ALA A 294 -20.36 -10.02 9.44
CA ALA A 294 -20.72 -9.90 8.03
C ALA A 294 -21.97 -9.06 7.67
N LEU A 295 -21.84 -8.22 6.64
CA LEU A 295 -22.97 -7.62 5.93
C LEU A 295 -23.35 -8.53 4.77
N LEU A 296 -24.61 -8.94 4.72
CA LEU A 296 -25.14 -9.84 3.72
C LEU A 296 -26.36 -9.21 3.04
N LEU A 297 -26.38 -9.15 1.71
CA LEU A 297 -27.52 -8.67 0.96
C LEU A 297 -28.44 -9.84 0.60
N HIS A 298 -29.68 -9.79 1.03
CA HIS A 298 -30.72 -10.78 0.75
C HIS A 298 -31.54 -10.35 -0.47
N PHE A 299 -31.71 -11.27 -1.40
CA PHE A 299 -32.53 -11.18 -2.60
C PHE A 299 -33.77 -12.09 -2.46
N PRO A 300 -34.88 -11.81 -3.17
CA PRO A 300 -36.03 -12.70 -3.19
C PRO A 300 -35.65 -14.14 -3.58
N GLY A 301 -36.24 -15.13 -2.91
CA GLY A 301 -35.98 -16.54 -3.18
C GLY A 301 -34.89 -17.18 -2.30
N ASP A 302 -34.59 -16.59 -1.14
CA ASP A 302 -33.54 -17.04 -0.20
C ASP A 302 -32.13 -17.01 -0.83
N ASP A 303 -31.89 -16.08 -1.76
CA ASP A 303 -30.59 -15.82 -2.36
C ASP A 303 -29.84 -14.75 -1.55
N TYR A 304 -28.57 -14.99 -1.23
CA TYR A 304 -27.77 -14.12 -0.38
C TYR A 304 -26.42 -13.81 -1.01
N SER A 305 -26.03 -12.54 -1.02
CA SER A 305 -24.77 -12.09 -1.59
C SER A 305 -23.90 -11.44 -0.51
N PHE A 306 -22.65 -11.88 -0.42
CA PHE A 306 -21.67 -11.23 0.44
C PHE A 306 -21.04 -10.04 -0.26
N ARG A 307 -20.50 -9.11 0.53
CA ARG A 307 -19.74 -7.97 0.02
C ARG A 307 -18.49 -8.44 -0.75
N GLN A 308 -18.49 -8.20 -2.06
CA GLN A 308 -17.34 -8.33 -2.95
C GLN A 308 -16.56 -7.01 -3.03
N ASN A 309 -15.24 -7.11 -3.27
CA ASN A 309 -14.34 -5.99 -3.57
C ASN A 309 -14.48 -4.77 -2.64
N GLY A 310 -14.05 -4.91 -1.39
CA GLY A 310 -13.77 -3.74 -0.55
C GLY A 310 -12.44 -3.11 -0.98
N ALA A 311 -12.42 -1.81 -1.28
CA ALA A 311 -11.16 -1.07 -1.26
C ALA A 311 -10.58 -1.21 0.15
N VAL A 312 -9.56 -2.06 0.31
CA VAL A 312 -8.77 -2.15 1.53
C VAL A 312 -7.93 -0.88 1.62
N MET A 313 -8.56 0.24 1.99
CA MET A 313 -7.81 1.29 2.68
C MET A 313 -7.54 0.76 4.08
N TYR A 314 -6.44 0.03 4.24
CA TYR A 314 -5.53 -0.03 5.40
C TYR A 314 -6.04 0.24 6.84
N ASN A 315 -7.33 0.08 7.13
CA ASN A 315 -7.96 0.34 8.40
C ASN A 315 -9.14 -0.64 8.59
N THR A 316 -8.85 -1.94 8.60
CA THR A 316 -9.37 -2.79 9.69
C THR A 316 -8.39 -2.71 10.85
N VAL A 317 -8.06 -1.48 11.24
CA VAL A 317 -7.91 -1.22 12.65
C VAL A 317 -9.26 -1.62 13.25
N PRO A 318 -9.34 -2.54 14.21
CA PRO A 318 -10.62 -2.91 14.79
C PRO A 318 -11.33 -1.63 15.18
N LEU A 319 -12.66 -1.57 14.99
CA LEU A 319 -13.51 -0.45 15.42
C LEU A 319 -13.21 -0.02 16.89
N ALA A 320 -12.55 -0.90 17.64
CA ALA A 320 -11.95 -0.69 18.94
C ALA A 320 -10.91 0.44 19.08
N LEU A 321 -10.07 0.84 18.09
CA LEU A 321 -8.96 1.79 18.40
C LEU A 321 -9.35 3.29 18.41
N TYR A 322 -10.59 3.65 18.08
CA TYR A 322 -11.03 5.04 18.14
C TYR A 322 -12.44 5.17 18.71
N PRO A 323 -12.62 5.79 19.89
CA PRO A 323 -13.95 6.18 20.31
C PRO A 323 -14.42 7.27 19.33
N VAL A 324 -15.53 7.02 18.63
CA VAL A 324 -16.19 7.97 17.70
C VAL A 324 -15.56 8.08 16.30
N THR A 325 -15.06 7.01 15.68
CA THR A 325 -14.80 7.03 14.22
C THR A 325 -16.04 6.68 13.42
N ARG A 326 -16.44 7.58 12.51
CA ARG A 326 -17.34 7.27 11.39
C ARG A 326 -16.54 6.44 10.40
N ASN A 327 -16.90 5.18 10.23
CA ASN A 327 -16.27 4.30 9.26
C ASN A 327 -17.17 4.14 8.04
N ARG A 328 -16.61 4.34 6.85
CA ARG A 328 -17.34 4.14 5.60
C ARG A 328 -17.00 2.77 5.03
N ILE A 329 -18.03 1.96 4.80
CA ILE A 329 -17.97 0.60 4.30
C ILE A 329 -18.52 0.62 2.89
N ASN A 330 -17.67 0.51 1.88
CA ASN A 330 -18.09 0.43 0.47
C ASN A 330 -18.10 -1.03 0.03
N GLY A 331 -19.25 -1.58 -0.37
CA GLY A 331 -19.37 -2.96 -0.80
C GLY A 331 -20.08 -3.10 -2.14
N GLU A 332 -19.69 -4.08 -2.94
CA GLU A 332 -20.42 -4.49 -4.14
C GLU A 332 -21.04 -5.87 -3.90
N TYR A 333 -22.31 -6.05 -4.24
CA TYR A 333 -23.06 -7.27 -4.00
C TYR A 333 -23.57 -7.83 -5.32
N GLU A 334 -23.19 -9.05 -5.68
CA GLU A 334 -23.60 -9.69 -6.93
C GLU A 334 -25.03 -10.21 -6.84
N ALA A 335 -25.86 -9.92 -7.86
CA ALA A 335 -27.21 -10.46 -7.99
C ALA A 335 -27.19 -11.92 -8.48
N PRO A 336 -28.22 -12.73 -8.17
CA PRO A 336 -28.32 -14.12 -8.65
C PRO A 336 -28.54 -14.20 -10.17
N MET A 337 -29.11 -13.14 -10.78
CA MET A 337 -29.44 -13.06 -12.21
C MET A 337 -28.32 -12.33 -12.98
N GLU A 338 -28.08 -12.68 -14.25
CA GLU A 338 -27.06 -11.99 -15.07
C GLU A 338 -27.42 -10.54 -15.43
N ASN A 339 -28.70 -10.28 -15.71
CA ASN A 339 -29.23 -8.95 -16.07
C ASN A 339 -30.36 -8.55 -15.11
N PRO A 340 -30.04 -8.08 -13.89
CA PRO A 340 -31.03 -7.71 -12.90
C PRO A 340 -31.82 -6.45 -13.27
N ASP A 341 -33.15 -6.54 -13.18
CA ASP A 341 -34.04 -5.38 -13.20
C ASP A 341 -34.06 -4.72 -11.82
N TRP A 342 -33.16 -3.75 -11.63
CA TRP A 342 -32.93 -3.11 -10.34
C TRP A 342 -34.12 -2.29 -9.85
N ASP A 343 -34.90 -1.67 -10.73
CA ASP A 343 -36.07 -0.88 -10.34
C ASP A 343 -37.12 -1.78 -9.67
N ARG A 344 -37.25 -3.01 -10.15
CA ARG A 344 -38.13 -4.01 -9.54
C ARG A 344 -37.52 -4.68 -8.31
N LEU A 345 -36.21 -4.91 -8.30
CA LEU A 345 -35.54 -5.65 -7.23
C LEU A 345 -35.30 -4.81 -5.98
N LEU A 346 -34.84 -3.56 -6.12
CA LEU A 346 -34.45 -2.69 -4.98
C LEU A 346 -35.48 -2.64 -3.84
N PRO A 347 -36.80 -2.51 -4.09
CA PRO A 347 -37.80 -2.49 -3.02
C PRO A 347 -37.91 -3.79 -2.22
N SER A 348 -37.42 -4.90 -2.77
CA SER A 348 -37.49 -6.25 -2.19
C SER A 348 -36.18 -6.74 -1.57
N LEU A 349 -35.11 -5.94 -1.64
CA LEU A 349 -33.81 -6.30 -1.06
C LEU A 349 -33.76 -5.99 0.43
N GLU A 350 -33.04 -6.82 1.17
CA GLU A 350 -32.76 -6.57 2.59
C GLU A 350 -31.26 -6.69 2.85
N LEU A 351 -30.67 -5.67 3.48
CA LEU A 351 -29.33 -5.74 4.04
C LEU A 351 -29.41 -6.30 5.46
N LEU A 352 -28.74 -7.43 5.67
CA LEU A 352 -28.65 -8.15 6.93
C LEU A 352 -27.31 -7.87 7.59
N VAL A 353 -27.35 -7.63 8.90
CA VAL A 353 -26.15 -7.37 9.72
C VAL A 353 -26.00 -8.48 10.73
N PHE A 354 -24.86 -9.17 10.69
CA PHE A 354 -24.52 -10.20 11.65
C PHE A 354 -23.45 -9.71 12.62
N GLU A 355 -23.46 -10.22 13.83
CA GLU A 355 -22.38 -10.08 14.80
C GLU A 355 -21.97 -11.46 15.28
N ARG A 356 -20.73 -11.60 15.76
CA ARG A 356 -20.32 -12.79 16.49
C ARG A 356 -21.12 -12.89 17.79
N ASP A 357 -21.62 -14.08 18.09
CA ASP A 357 -22.23 -14.39 19.36
C ASP A 357 -21.15 -14.90 20.33
N GLU A 358 -20.59 -14.00 21.13
CA GLU A 358 -19.51 -14.32 22.07
C GLU A 358 -19.99 -15.15 23.27
N GLU A 359 -21.30 -15.17 23.54
CA GLU A 359 -21.88 -15.95 24.64
C GLU A 359 -22.12 -17.41 24.23
N ALA A 360 -22.16 -17.68 22.92
CA ALA A 360 -22.46 -18.99 22.39
C ALA A 360 -21.18 -19.81 22.11
N PRO A 361 -21.20 -21.13 22.35
CA PRO A 361 -20.03 -21.98 22.11
C PRO A 361 -19.69 -22.02 20.61
N LEU A 362 -18.39 -22.10 20.31
CA LEU A 362 -17.90 -22.23 18.93
C LEU A 362 -18.49 -23.47 18.23
N ILE A 363 -18.74 -23.35 16.94
CA ILE A 363 -19.20 -24.44 16.07
C ILE A 363 -17.97 -25.23 15.65
N LYS A 364 -17.98 -26.54 15.89
CA LYS A 364 -16.98 -27.46 15.33
C LYS A 364 -17.35 -27.77 13.89
N VAL A 365 -16.49 -27.41 12.95
CA VAL A 365 -16.66 -27.68 11.52
C VAL A 365 -15.97 -29.01 11.20
N SER A 366 -16.69 -29.96 10.60
CA SER A 366 -16.11 -31.25 10.23
C SER A 366 -15.04 -31.06 9.14
N PRO A 367 -13.87 -31.72 9.21
CA PRO A 367 -12.87 -31.69 8.15
C PRO A 367 -13.41 -32.12 6.78
N THR A 368 -14.47 -32.94 6.73
CA THR A 368 -15.14 -33.37 5.49
C THR A 368 -15.96 -32.27 4.83
N ASP A 369 -16.41 -31.24 5.58
CA ASP A 369 -17.06 -30.06 5.02
C ASP A 369 -16.03 -29.03 4.49
N ASN A 370 -14.76 -29.24 4.82
CA ASN A 370 -13.61 -28.42 4.41
C ASN A 370 -12.86 -29.00 3.19
N GLU A 371 -13.33 -30.10 2.60
CA GLU A 371 -12.85 -30.47 1.27
C GLU A 371 -13.28 -29.37 0.30
N ARG A 372 -12.31 -28.56 -0.15
CA ARG A 372 -12.45 -27.77 -1.38
C ARG A 372 -13.15 -28.68 -2.39
N PRO A 373 -14.24 -28.25 -3.08
CA PRO A 373 -14.70 -28.92 -4.26
C PRO A 373 -13.49 -28.93 -5.15
N ARG A 374 -12.91 -30.12 -5.31
CA ARG A 374 -11.89 -30.40 -6.29
C ARG A 374 -12.60 -30.40 -7.63
N ALA A 375 -12.95 -29.21 -8.09
CA ALA A 375 -12.94 -28.78 -9.47
C ALA A 375 -13.40 -27.32 -9.49
N PRO A 376 -12.69 -26.40 -10.17
CA PRO A 376 -13.39 -25.25 -10.77
C PRO A 376 -14.62 -25.78 -11.52
N LYS A 377 -15.70 -24.98 -11.62
CA LYS A 377 -16.87 -25.30 -12.48
C LYS A 377 -16.35 -26.04 -13.71
N PRO A 378 -16.80 -27.28 -13.98
CA PRO A 378 -16.26 -28.07 -15.07
C PRO A 378 -16.29 -27.16 -16.29
N LEU A 379 -15.10 -26.92 -16.85
CA LEU A 379 -14.98 -26.06 -18.02
C LEU A 379 -16.01 -26.57 -19.04
N PRO A 380 -16.72 -25.66 -19.74
CA PRO A 380 -17.67 -26.08 -20.76
C PRO A 380 -16.99 -27.14 -21.64
N PRO A 381 -17.69 -28.26 -21.93
CA PRO A 381 -17.09 -29.39 -22.62
C PRO A 381 -16.33 -28.87 -23.82
N VAL A 382 -15.02 -29.16 -23.85
CA VAL A 382 -14.14 -28.66 -24.89
C VAL A 382 -14.51 -29.44 -26.16
N PRO A 383 -15.09 -28.78 -27.18
CA PRO A 383 -15.40 -29.47 -28.43
C PRO A 383 -14.11 -30.02 -29.04
N SER A 384 -14.14 -31.15 -29.73
CA SER A 384 -12.91 -31.69 -30.35
C SER A 384 -12.44 -30.80 -31.50
N GLY A 385 -11.12 -30.78 -31.74
CA GLY A 385 -10.50 -30.01 -32.83
C GLY A 385 -10.27 -28.53 -32.51
N ILE A 386 -10.20 -27.70 -33.56
CA ILE A 386 -9.75 -26.29 -33.50
C ILE A 386 -10.61 -25.44 -32.55
N ALA A 387 -11.93 -25.66 -32.52
CA ALA A 387 -12.84 -25.00 -31.59
C ALA A 387 -12.50 -25.29 -30.12
N GLY A 388 -12.04 -26.51 -29.85
CA GLY A 388 -11.59 -26.95 -28.55
C GLY A 388 -10.29 -26.32 -28.10
N ASP A 389 -9.33 -26.23 -29.03
CA ASP A 389 -8.04 -25.59 -28.75
C ASP A 389 -8.22 -24.11 -28.42
N VAL A 390 -9.03 -23.39 -29.21
CA VAL A 390 -9.40 -22.00 -28.92
C VAL A 390 -10.06 -21.89 -27.53
N THR A 391 -11.05 -22.75 -27.25
CA THR A 391 -11.75 -22.78 -25.95
C THR A 391 -10.79 -23.07 -24.79
N THR A 392 -9.82 -23.95 -24.98
CA THR A 392 -8.82 -24.29 -23.96
C THR A 392 -7.95 -23.09 -23.63
N VAL A 393 -7.49 -22.35 -24.64
CA VAL A 393 -6.66 -21.17 -24.45
C VAL A 393 -7.43 -20.07 -23.72
N PHE A 394 -8.66 -19.76 -24.14
CA PHE A 394 -9.50 -18.79 -23.44
C PHE A 394 -9.79 -19.20 -22.01
N ASN A 395 -10.24 -20.44 -21.79
CA ASN A 395 -10.54 -20.93 -20.46
C ASN A 395 -9.29 -20.90 -19.56
N GLY A 396 -8.11 -21.25 -20.08
CA GLY A 396 -6.85 -21.16 -19.34
C GLY A 396 -6.47 -19.72 -18.98
N LEU A 397 -6.66 -18.77 -19.89
CA LEU A 397 -6.36 -17.36 -19.65
C LEU A 397 -7.37 -16.66 -18.72
N ASP A 398 -8.65 -17.08 -18.78
CA ASP A 398 -9.73 -16.50 -17.98
C ASP A 398 -9.86 -17.12 -16.58
N HIS A 399 -9.53 -18.41 -16.41
CA HIS A 399 -9.69 -19.13 -15.14
C HIS A 399 -8.40 -19.31 -14.31
N ASP A 400 -7.20 -19.35 -14.90
CA ASP A 400 -5.95 -19.47 -14.12
C ASP A 400 -5.49 -18.12 -13.55
N ILE A 401 -6.34 -17.60 -12.67
CA ILE A 401 -6.01 -16.54 -11.72
C ILE A 401 -5.10 -17.15 -10.65
N GLN A 402 -3.82 -17.38 -10.98
CA GLN A 402 -2.67 -16.95 -10.18
C GLN A 402 -1.31 -17.49 -10.69
N TRP A 403 -0.58 -16.61 -11.39
CA TRP A 403 0.88 -16.42 -11.32
C TRP A 403 1.88 -17.44 -11.91
N THR A 404 1.54 -18.66 -12.34
CA THR A 404 2.60 -19.62 -12.75
C THR A 404 2.53 -20.27 -14.13
N ASN A 405 1.41 -20.21 -14.87
CA ASN A 405 1.24 -21.02 -16.11
C ASN A 405 0.83 -20.26 -17.38
N ARG A 406 1.29 -19.01 -17.56
CA ARG A 406 0.96 -18.23 -18.77
C ARG A 406 1.70 -18.69 -20.04
N GLY A 407 2.92 -19.19 -19.90
CA GLY A 407 3.76 -19.64 -21.02
C GLY A 407 3.11 -20.74 -21.87
N PRO A 408 2.59 -21.82 -21.27
CA PRO A 408 1.91 -22.89 -22.01
C PRO A 408 0.69 -22.44 -22.81
N MET A 409 -0.15 -21.54 -22.27
CA MET A 409 -1.35 -21.06 -22.97
C MET A 409 -1.00 -20.14 -24.13
N LYS A 410 0.02 -19.27 -23.97
CA LYS A 410 0.54 -18.47 -25.07
C LYS A 410 1.09 -19.35 -26.20
N ALA A 411 1.92 -20.34 -25.87
CA ALA A 411 2.48 -21.27 -26.85
C ALA A 411 1.37 -22.07 -27.57
N LYS A 412 0.35 -22.53 -26.85
CA LYS A 412 -0.80 -23.21 -27.44
C LYS A 412 -1.58 -22.27 -28.37
N GLY A 413 -1.79 -21.01 -27.97
CA GLY A 413 -2.42 -19.99 -28.81
C GLY A 413 -1.69 -19.76 -30.13
N GLU A 414 -0.36 -19.78 -30.12
CA GLU A 414 0.47 -19.60 -31.33
C GLU A 414 0.35 -20.74 -32.35
N THR A 415 -0.06 -21.94 -31.89
CA THR A 415 -0.30 -23.12 -32.75
C THR A 415 -1.69 -23.16 -33.39
N ILE A 416 -2.63 -22.32 -32.95
CA ILE A 416 -3.98 -22.30 -33.52
C ILE A 416 -3.89 -21.72 -34.94
N PRO A 417 -4.40 -22.43 -35.96
CA PRO A 417 -4.31 -21.98 -37.34
C PRO A 417 -5.42 -20.97 -37.68
N ARG A 418 -5.38 -20.39 -38.88
CA ARG A 418 -6.33 -19.33 -39.31
C ARG A 418 -7.79 -19.77 -39.21
N GLU A 419 -8.07 -21.05 -39.46
CA GLU A 419 -9.39 -21.67 -39.38
C GLU A 419 -10.03 -21.52 -37.99
N GLY A 420 -9.24 -21.19 -36.95
CA GLY A 420 -9.74 -20.83 -35.62
C GLY A 420 -10.41 -19.45 -35.54
N MET A 421 -10.28 -18.59 -36.55
CA MET A 421 -10.80 -17.21 -36.55
C MET A 421 -12.28 -17.09 -36.14
N PRO A 422 -13.23 -17.89 -36.69
CA PRO A 422 -14.63 -17.77 -36.29
C PRO A 422 -14.84 -18.03 -34.79
N HIS A 423 -14.07 -18.96 -34.21
CA HIS A 423 -14.15 -19.28 -32.78
C HIS A 423 -13.53 -18.20 -31.91
N VAL A 424 -12.44 -17.58 -32.35
CA VAL A 424 -11.83 -16.43 -31.65
C VAL A 424 -12.79 -15.23 -31.65
N LEU A 425 -13.39 -14.92 -32.80
CA LEU A 425 -14.36 -13.83 -32.94
C LEU A 425 -15.67 -14.08 -32.18
N ALA A 426 -16.10 -15.34 -32.06
CA ALA A 426 -17.30 -15.72 -31.29
C ALA A 426 -17.13 -15.52 -29.78
N ARG A 427 -15.89 -15.39 -29.27
CA ARG A 427 -15.58 -15.18 -27.85
C ARG A 427 -15.55 -13.70 -27.43
N HIS A 428 -15.84 -12.77 -28.33
CA HIS A 428 -15.95 -11.35 -27.99
C HIS A 428 -17.17 -11.09 -27.07
N PRO A 429 -17.06 -10.26 -26.01
CA PRO A 429 -15.90 -9.44 -25.62
C PRO A 429 -14.78 -10.25 -24.96
N TRP A 430 -13.53 -9.87 -25.24
CA TRP A 430 -12.36 -10.56 -24.69
C TRP A 430 -11.86 -9.92 -23.40
N SER A 431 -11.41 -10.74 -22.46
CA SER A 431 -10.71 -10.28 -21.25
C SER A 431 -9.36 -9.63 -21.60
N ASP A 432 -8.84 -8.76 -20.73
CA ASP A 432 -7.52 -8.13 -20.93
C ASP A 432 -6.40 -9.17 -21.05
N LEU A 433 -6.47 -10.24 -20.26
CA LEU A 433 -5.49 -11.33 -20.33
C LEU A 433 -5.55 -12.08 -21.66
N ALA A 434 -6.76 -12.38 -22.15
CA ALA A 434 -6.93 -13.01 -23.45
C ALA A 434 -6.44 -12.10 -24.58
N TRP A 435 -6.71 -10.79 -24.49
CA TRP A 435 -6.23 -9.79 -25.43
C TRP A 435 -4.70 -9.78 -25.52
N ASP A 436 -4.03 -9.56 -24.40
CA ASP A 436 -2.58 -9.35 -24.32
C ASP A 436 -1.77 -10.61 -24.69
N HIS A 437 -2.28 -11.80 -24.35
CA HIS A 437 -1.52 -13.04 -24.47
C HIS A 437 -1.92 -13.92 -25.66
N PHE A 438 -3.07 -13.69 -26.28
CA PHE A 438 -3.53 -14.55 -27.38
C PHE A 438 -4.20 -13.77 -28.52
N VAL A 439 -5.31 -13.09 -28.26
CA VAL A 439 -6.20 -12.53 -29.30
C VAL A 439 -5.46 -11.54 -30.18
N LYS A 440 -4.72 -10.58 -29.59
CA LYS A 440 -3.96 -9.59 -30.35
C LYS A 440 -2.98 -10.25 -31.32
N ALA A 441 -2.14 -11.14 -30.81
CA ALA A 441 -1.13 -11.83 -31.62
C ALA A 441 -1.78 -12.71 -32.71
N PHE A 442 -2.88 -13.39 -32.38
CA PHE A 442 -3.63 -14.21 -33.32
C PHE A 442 -4.23 -13.36 -34.45
N LEU A 443 -4.90 -12.25 -34.13
CA LEU A 443 -5.48 -11.33 -35.12
C LEU A 443 -4.39 -10.70 -36.00
N LEU A 444 -3.29 -10.23 -35.41
CA LEU A 444 -2.15 -9.69 -36.16
C LEU A 444 -1.56 -10.73 -37.14
N LYS A 445 -1.51 -12.00 -36.76
CA LYS A 445 -0.97 -13.06 -37.61
C LYS A 445 -1.97 -13.51 -38.68
N HIS A 446 -3.24 -13.67 -38.34
CA HIS A 446 -4.20 -14.43 -39.16
C HIS A 446 -5.34 -13.62 -39.79
N ALA A 447 -5.64 -12.41 -39.30
CA ALA A 447 -6.73 -11.61 -39.88
C ALA A 447 -6.40 -11.16 -41.31
N VAL A 448 -7.39 -11.28 -42.20
CA VAL A 448 -7.33 -10.89 -43.61
C VAL A 448 -8.56 -10.04 -43.98
N ASP A 449 -8.59 -9.49 -45.20
CA ASP A 449 -9.63 -8.55 -45.64
C ASP A 449 -11.06 -9.11 -45.51
N SER A 450 -11.27 -10.41 -45.71
CA SER A 450 -12.60 -11.04 -45.55
C SER A 450 -13.12 -11.00 -44.11
N ASP A 451 -12.24 -10.88 -43.11
CA ASP A 451 -12.60 -10.81 -41.69
C ASP A 451 -12.95 -9.37 -41.25
N LYS A 452 -12.62 -8.38 -42.09
CA LYS A 452 -12.76 -6.95 -41.81
C LYS A 452 -14.19 -6.54 -41.41
N PRO A 453 -15.28 -6.98 -42.06
CA PRO A 453 -16.64 -6.59 -41.67
C PRO A 453 -16.98 -7.02 -40.23
N ALA A 454 -16.64 -8.25 -39.85
CA ALA A 454 -16.89 -8.79 -38.52
C ALA A 454 -16.03 -8.11 -37.43
N LEU A 455 -14.81 -7.69 -37.81
CA LEU A 455 -13.92 -6.93 -36.93
C LEU A 455 -14.37 -5.48 -36.76
N LEU A 456 -14.89 -4.82 -37.82
CA LEU A 456 -15.45 -3.47 -37.73
C LEU A 456 -16.69 -3.45 -36.84
N GLU A 457 -17.56 -4.44 -36.96
CA GLU A 457 -18.72 -4.60 -36.09
C GLU A 457 -18.31 -4.68 -34.62
N ARG A 458 -17.33 -5.53 -34.28
CA ARG A 458 -16.82 -5.65 -32.89
C ARG A 458 -16.07 -4.42 -32.42
N MET A 459 -15.35 -3.74 -33.33
CA MET A 459 -14.63 -2.52 -32.99
C MET A 459 -15.56 -1.48 -32.41
N THR A 460 -16.84 -1.42 -32.82
CA THR A 460 -17.86 -0.49 -32.27
C THR A 460 -18.03 -0.55 -30.74
N THR A 461 -17.65 -1.66 -30.12
CA THR A 461 -17.71 -1.93 -28.68
C THR A 461 -16.34 -2.13 -28.02
N ASP A 462 -15.29 -2.44 -28.79
CA ASP A 462 -13.94 -2.67 -28.28
C ASP A 462 -12.89 -1.79 -29.02
N PRO A 463 -12.53 -0.63 -28.44
CA PRO A 463 -11.55 0.30 -29.04
C PRO A 463 -10.17 -0.31 -29.27
N ARG A 464 -9.80 -1.37 -28.54
CA ARG A 464 -8.47 -2.02 -28.67
C ARG A 464 -8.26 -2.59 -30.07
N LEU A 465 -9.33 -2.94 -30.78
CA LEU A 465 -9.25 -3.39 -32.16
C LEU A 465 -8.66 -2.35 -33.12
N GLY A 466 -8.67 -1.06 -32.76
CA GLY A 466 -8.01 -0.01 -33.53
C GLY A 466 -6.56 -0.36 -33.89
N GLU A 467 -5.78 -0.89 -32.93
CA GLU A 467 -4.37 -1.27 -33.17
C GLU A 467 -4.22 -2.35 -34.26
N ILE A 468 -5.19 -3.28 -34.35
CA ILE A 468 -5.20 -4.35 -35.35
C ILE A 468 -5.45 -3.75 -36.74
N PHE A 469 -6.42 -2.85 -36.86
CA PHE A 469 -6.71 -2.16 -38.12
C PHE A 469 -5.52 -1.33 -38.59
N VAL A 470 -4.86 -0.63 -37.67
CA VAL A 470 -3.66 0.15 -37.99
C VAL A 470 -2.53 -0.75 -38.48
N ALA A 471 -2.23 -1.83 -37.75
CA ALA A 471 -1.16 -2.76 -38.11
C ALA A 471 -1.43 -3.51 -39.43
N LYS A 472 -2.69 -3.75 -39.77
CA LYS A 472 -3.11 -4.39 -41.03
C LYS A 472 -3.21 -3.44 -42.22
N GLY A 473 -2.95 -2.14 -42.02
CA GLY A 473 -3.08 -1.14 -43.07
C GLY A 473 -4.53 -0.77 -43.41
N TRP A 474 -5.49 -1.11 -42.54
CA TRP A 474 -6.92 -0.81 -42.70
C TRP A 474 -7.33 0.49 -42.00
N LYS A 475 -6.40 1.45 -41.91
CA LYS A 475 -6.60 2.72 -41.19
C LYS A 475 -7.84 3.49 -41.67
N ALA A 476 -8.07 3.52 -42.99
CA ALA A 476 -9.19 4.25 -43.59
C ALA A 476 -10.56 3.72 -43.12
N ASP A 477 -10.67 2.39 -42.95
CA ASP A 477 -11.91 1.74 -42.50
C ASP A 477 -12.17 2.00 -41.00
N ALA A 478 -11.10 2.05 -40.19
CA ALA A 478 -11.18 2.29 -38.75
C ALA A 478 -11.42 3.76 -38.37
N LEU A 479 -10.97 4.70 -39.20
CA LEU A 479 -10.95 6.13 -38.89
C LEU A 479 -12.31 6.70 -38.42
N PRO A 480 -13.47 6.38 -39.03
CA PRO A 480 -14.76 6.88 -38.55
C PRO A 480 -15.08 6.44 -37.10
N LEU A 481 -14.76 5.20 -36.74
CA LEU A 481 -14.94 4.68 -35.38
C LEU A 481 -13.94 5.30 -34.41
N LEU A 482 -12.69 5.46 -34.81
CA LEU A 482 -11.68 6.16 -34.00
C LEU A 482 -12.11 7.60 -33.70
N LYS A 483 -12.65 8.34 -34.67
CA LYS A 483 -13.18 9.70 -34.45
C LYS A 483 -14.32 9.70 -33.44
N ARG A 484 -15.21 8.72 -33.51
CA ARG A 484 -16.30 8.55 -32.54
C ARG A 484 -15.75 8.26 -31.14
N PHE A 485 -14.81 7.32 -31.01
CA PHE A 485 -14.17 7.01 -29.73
C PHE A 485 -13.41 8.20 -29.15
N ALA A 486 -12.85 9.07 -30.00
CA ALA A 486 -12.17 10.27 -29.54
C ALA A 486 -13.17 11.22 -28.86
N LYS A 487 -14.29 11.50 -29.53
CA LYS A 487 -15.37 12.34 -28.98
C LYS A 487 -15.97 11.76 -27.69
N GLU A 488 -16.11 10.44 -27.63
CA GLU A 488 -16.58 9.72 -26.43
C GLU A 488 -15.48 9.57 -25.35
N ARG A 489 -14.24 9.97 -25.66
CA ARG A 489 -13.05 9.85 -24.80
C ARG A 489 -12.81 8.43 -24.28
N LEU A 490 -13.11 7.43 -25.12
CA LEU A 490 -12.81 6.04 -24.81
C LEU A 490 -11.30 5.79 -24.86
N PRO A 491 -10.76 4.90 -24.01
CA PRO A 491 -9.34 4.55 -24.05
C PRO A 491 -8.91 4.04 -25.43
N MET A 492 -7.75 4.52 -25.90
CA MET A 492 -7.16 4.10 -27.17
C MET A 492 -5.66 3.85 -27.00
N ASP A 493 -5.12 2.98 -27.84
CA ASP A 493 -3.69 2.72 -27.92
C ASP A 493 -2.94 3.83 -28.70
N GLU A 494 -1.61 3.80 -28.58
CA GLU A 494 -0.69 4.74 -29.25
C GLU A 494 -0.89 4.77 -30.78
N ALA A 495 -1.09 3.61 -31.42
CA ALA A 495 -1.18 3.53 -32.88
C ALA A 495 -2.51 4.08 -33.40
N SER A 496 -3.61 3.82 -32.68
CA SER A 496 -4.92 4.42 -32.98
C SER A 496 -4.92 5.94 -32.84
N LEU A 497 -4.26 6.47 -31.79
CA LEU A 497 -4.12 7.92 -31.60
C LEU A 497 -3.22 8.55 -32.67
N ALA A 498 -2.16 7.87 -33.11
CA ALA A 498 -1.33 8.34 -34.23
C ALA A 498 -2.17 8.54 -35.51
N VAL A 499 -3.09 7.62 -35.82
CA VAL A 499 -3.98 7.76 -36.99
C VAL A 499 -4.94 8.95 -36.85
N LEU A 500 -5.48 9.19 -35.65
CA LEU A 500 -6.29 10.39 -35.40
C LEU A 500 -5.50 11.69 -35.53
N LEU A 501 -4.24 11.66 -35.10
CA LEU A 501 -3.33 12.80 -35.22
C LEU A 501 -2.93 13.07 -36.68
N GLU A 502 -2.76 12.02 -37.50
CA GLU A 502 -2.48 12.11 -38.94
C GLU A 502 -3.64 12.74 -39.74
N ASP A 503 -4.89 12.50 -39.32
CA ASP A 503 -6.10 13.05 -39.96
C ASP A 503 -6.29 14.57 -39.73
N LYS A 504 -5.64 15.13 -38.70
CA LYS A 504 -5.57 16.58 -38.43
C LYS A 504 -6.91 17.30 -38.28
N ASP A 505 -7.95 16.62 -37.80
CA ASP A 505 -9.27 17.22 -37.52
C ASP A 505 -9.23 18.20 -36.34
N PRO A 506 -9.31 19.54 -36.56
CA PRO A 506 -9.18 20.52 -35.48
C PRO A 506 -10.30 20.41 -34.44
N ALA A 507 -11.45 19.86 -34.81
CA ALA A 507 -12.58 19.70 -33.89
C ALA A 507 -12.30 18.66 -32.79
N LEU A 508 -11.30 17.79 -32.99
CA LEU A 508 -10.91 16.75 -32.04
C LEU A 508 -9.72 17.15 -31.15
N ALA A 509 -9.14 18.34 -31.32
CA ALA A 509 -7.91 18.74 -30.64
C ALA A 509 -7.97 18.57 -29.11
N GLY A 510 -9.06 19.03 -28.47
CA GLY A 510 -9.24 18.89 -27.02
C GLY A 510 -9.45 17.44 -26.56
N ASP A 511 -10.09 16.61 -27.37
CA ASP A 511 -10.36 15.21 -27.03
C ASP A 511 -9.12 14.33 -27.22
N VAL A 512 -8.36 14.54 -28.30
CA VAL A 512 -7.08 13.88 -28.54
C VAL A 512 -6.07 14.27 -27.45
N ALA A 513 -6.03 15.54 -27.04
CA ALA A 513 -5.22 15.99 -25.90
C ALA A 513 -5.56 15.23 -24.61
N ALA A 514 -6.86 15.12 -24.30
CA ALA A 514 -7.34 14.42 -23.11
C ALA A 514 -7.02 12.92 -23.13
N LEU A 515 -7.01 12.30 -24.31
CA LEU A 515 -6.66 10.88 -24.48
C LEU A 515 -5.15 10.64 -24.38
N VAL A 516 -4.34 11.48 -25.02
CA VAL A 516 -2.87 11.35 -24.99
C VAL A 516 -2.34 11.52 -23.57
N THR A 517 -2.89 12.44 -22.77
CA THR A 517 -2.52 12.57 -21.34
C THR A 517 -2.95 11.39 -20.47
N ARG A 518 -3.73 10.43 -21.01
CA ARG A 518 -4.15 9.18 -20.33
C ARG A 518 -3.34 7.98 -20.76
N LEU A 519 -2.53 8.09 -21.81
CA LEU A 519 -1.72 6.98 -22.29
C LEU A 519 -0.77 6.49 -21.21
N ASP A 520 -0.48 5.20 -21.23
CA ASP A 520 0.39 4.55 -20.25
C ASP A 520 1.87 4.63 -20.63
N GLY A 521 2.17 4.91 -21.90
CA GLY A 521 3.50 5.07 -22.47
C GLY A 521 3.42 5.45 -23.96
N GLY A 522 4.55 5.61 -24.63
CA GLY A 522 4.61 5.87 -26.07
C GLY A 522 4.25 7.29 -26.51
N VAL A 523 3.95 8.17 -25.55
CA VAL A 523 3.54 9.57 -25.79
C VAL A 523 4.64 10.34 -26.55
N GLU A 524 5.91 10.03 -26.28
CA GLU A 524 7.07 10.61 -26.96
C GLU A 524 7.07 10.39 -28.47
N LYS A 525 6.52 9.26 -28.96
CA LYS A 525 6.44 8.98 -30.40
C LYS A 525 5.34 9.81 -31.08
N LEU A 526 4.36 10.29 -30.31
CA LEU A 526 3.29 11.14 -30.79
C LEU A 526 3.66 12.63 -30.78
N GLU A 527 4.78 13.02 -30.13
CA GLU A 527 5.20 14.42 -30.00
C GLU A 527 5.25 15.18 -31.34
N PRO A 528 5.87 14.67 -32.41
CA PRO A 528 5.98 15.41 -33.67
C PRO A 528 4.61 15.70 -34.29
N LEU A 529 3.64 14.80 -34.09
CA LEU A 529 2.28 14.95 -34.59
C LEU A 529 1.49 15.95 -33.73
N LEU A 530 1.63 15.86 -32.40
CA LEU A 530 0.94 16.74 -31.45
C LEU A 530 1.38 18.20 -31.61
N ARG A 531 2.69 18.47 -31.72
CA ARG A 531 3.21 19.84 -31.86
C ARG A 531 2.63 20.58 -33.07
N ASN A 532 2.30 19.85 -34.13
CA ASN A 532 1.79 20.38 -35.37
C ASN A 532 0.27 20.16 -35.54
N TYR A 533 -0.43 19.72 -34.48
CA TYR A 533 -1.85 19.39 -34.59
C TYR A 533 -2.71 20.67 -34.60
N PRO A 534 -3.57 20.86 -35.61
CA PRO A 534 -4.41 22.06 -35.69
C PRO A 534 -5.32 22.22 -34.47
N GLY A 535 -5.36 23.43 -33.90
CA GLY A 535 -6.23 23.76 -32.78
C GLY A 535 -5.77 23.23 -31.41
N LEU A 536 -4.65 22.49 -31.34
CA LEU A 536 -4.07 22.07 -30.07
C LEU A 536 -3.26 23.20 -29.43
N ASP A 537 -3.67 23.64 -28.24
CA ASP A 537 -2.85 24.51 -27.40
C ASP A 537 -1.74 23.70 -26.74
N TRP A 538 -0.55 23.74 -27.35
CA TRP A 538 0.63 22.98 -26.87
C TRP A 538 0.98 23.30 -25.43
N LYS A 539 1.02 24.59 -25.05
CA LYS A 539 1.45 25.04 -23.71
C LYS A 539 0.47 24.53 -22.65
N ARG A 540 -0.83 24.61 -22.93
CA ARG A 540 -1.86 24.07 -22.04
C ARG A 540 -1.80 22.54 -21.96
N PHE A 541 -1.68 21.85 -23.09
CA PHE A 541 -1.60 20.39 -23.16
C PHE A 541 -0.44 19.82 -22.31
N VAL A 542 0.77 20.36 -22.47
CA VAL A 542 1.94 19.87 -21.72
C VAL A 542 1.83 20.19 -20.22
N HIS A 543 1.25 21.35 -19.87
CA HIS A 543 0.99 21.71 -18.47
C HIS A 543 -0.03 20.76 -17.82
N GLU A 544 -1.14 20.45 -18.49
CA GLU A 544 -2.14 19.51 -17.99
C GLU A 544 -1.54 18.10 -17.81
N GLY A 545 -0.75 17.63 -18.78
CA GLY A 545 -0.02 16.36 -18.67
C GLY A 545 0.97 16.34 -17.50
N TRP A 546 1.71 17.43 -17.30
CA TRP A 546 2.64 17.58 -16.17
C TRP A 546 1.92 17.56 -14.83
N MET A 547 0.87 18.35 -14.66
CA MET A 547 0.10 18.40 -13.41
C MET A 547 -0.48 17.02 -13.07
N ARG A 548 -0.97 16.30 -14.07
CA ARG A 548 -1.45 14.94 -13.86
C ARG A 548 -0.32 14.00 -13.41
N SER A 549 0.83 14.03 -14.07
CA SER A 549 1.99 13.22 -13.71
C SER A 549 2.49 13.53 -12.28
N LYS A 550 2.56 14.82 -11.93
CA LYS A 550 3.02 15.32 -10.63
C LYS A 550 2.13 14.89 -9.45
N TYR A 551 0.81 14.85 -9.64
CA TYR A 551 -0.16 14.57 -8.57
C TYR A 551 -0.78 13.16 -8.62
N ALA A 552 -0.53 12.36 -9.67
CA ALA A 552 -1.00 10.99 -9.76
C ALA A 552 -0.23 10.08 -8.79
N PHE A 553 -0.67 10.04 -7.53
CA PHE A 553 -0.08 9.28 -6.42
C PHE A 553 0.01 7.74 -6.63
N ARG A 554 -0.47 7.21 -7.77
CA ARG A 554 -0.58 5.76 -8.04
C ARG A 554 -0.13 5.32 -9.44
N MET A 555 0.29 6.21 -10.32
CA MET A 555 0.79 5.81 -11.65
C MET A 555 2.31 5.61 -11.58
N ARG A 556 2.75 4.49 -11.01
CA ARG A 556 4.10 3.94 -11.29
C ARG A 556 4.06 3.38 -12.71
N ARG A 557 4.17 4.25 -13.71
CA ARG A 557 4.38 3.90 -15.11
C ARG A 557 5.60 4.66 -15.62
N ASP A 558 6.15 4.23 -16.75
CA ASP A 558 7.38 4.77 -17.33
C ASP A 558 7.41 6.31 -17.29
N PRO A 559 8.57 6.93 -17.04
CA PRO A 559 8.68 8.37 -16.88
C PRO A 559 8.22 9.08 -18.15
N GLN A 560 7.00 9.61 -18.11
CA GLN A 560 6.45 10.35 -19.25
C GLN A 560 7.19 11.67 -19.46
N PRO A 561 7.34 12.13 -20.71
CA PRO A 561 8.15 13.30 -21.05
C PRO A 561 7.49 14.65 -20.69
N PHE A 562 6.33 14.65 -20.02
CA PHE A 562 5.58 15.86 -19.71
C PHE A 562 6.33 16.84 -18.81
N ASP A 563 7.21 16.38 -17.92
CA ASP A 563 8.06 17.27 -17.13
C ASP A 563 9.00 18.08 -18.03
N PHE A 564 9.67 17.40 -18.96
CA PHE A 564 10.57 18.02 -19.92
C PHE A 564 9.84 18.99 -20.85
N TRP A 565 8.72 18.58 -21.43
CA TRP A 565 7.95 19.44 -22.33
C TRP A 565 7.34 20.64 -21.63
N ALA A 566 6.84 20.48 -20.40
CA ALA A 566 6.34 21.61 -19.62
C ALA A 566 7.47 22.59 -19.25
N ALA A 567 8.67 22.10 -18.92
CA ALA A 567 9.83 22.95 -18.69
C ALA A 567 10.25 23.72 -19.97
N GLN A 568 10.18 23.08 -21.15
CA GLN A 568 10.39 23.74 -22.44
C GLN A 568 9.30 24.76 -22.80
N ALA A 569 8.12 24.67 -22.17
CA ALA A 569 7.02 25.61 -22.34
C ALA A 569 6.98 26.69 -21.24
N GLY A 570 7.99 26.74 -20.37
CA GLY A 570 8.13 27.76 -19.33
C GLY A 570 7.51 27.42 -17.97
N ASP A 571 7.12 26.17 -17.72
CA ASP A 571 6.64 25.75 -16.39
C ASP A 571 7.82 25.61 -15.41
N PHE A 572 7.93 26.56 -14.48
CA PHE A 572 9.00 26.59 -13.48
C PHE A 572 8.98 25.36 -12.55
N SER A 573 7.80 24.83 -12.24
CA SER A 573 7.69 23.67 -11.34
C SER A 573 8.21 22.39 -12.01
N ALA A 574 8.02 22.26 -13.32
CA ALA A 574 8.57 21.19 -14.12
C ALA A 574 10.10 21.33 -14.27
N PHE A 575 10.59 22.54 -14.58
CA PHE A 575 12.03 22.85 -14.63
C PHE A 575 12.73 22.49 -13.31
N ARG A 576 12.16 22.90 -12.18
CA ARG A 576 12.64 22.54 -10.85
C ARG A 576 12.66 21.03 -10.63
N SER A 577 11.62 20.31 -11.04
CA SER A 577 11.57 18.85 -10.90
C SER A 577 12.72 18.16 -11.65
N ILE A 578 13.01 18.58 -12.87
CA ILE A 578 14.14 18.07 -13.66
C ILE A 578 15.47 18.39 -12.98
N ALA A 579 15.64 19.61 -12.47
CA ALA A 579 16.85 19.98 -11.72
C ALA A 579 17.05 19.12 -10.47
N GLU A 580 15.98 18.82 -9.73
CA GLU A 580 16.01 17.93 -8.56
C GLU A 580 16.36 16.48 -8.95
N LYS A 581 15.81 15.95 -10.06
CA LYS A 581 16.14 14.61 -10.57
C LYS A 581 17.59 14.52 -11.07
N ALA A 582 18.07 15.56 -11.77
CA ALA A 582 19.46 15.67 -12.20
C ALA A 582 20.43 15.72 -11.01
N ALA A 583 20.09 16.48 -9.95
CA ALA A 583 20.88 16.54 -8.72
C ALA A 583 20.96 15.18 -8.00
N LYS A 584 19.93 14.33 -8.13
CA LYS A 584 19.91 12.94 -7.64
C LYS A 584 20.64 11.95 -8.55
N LYS A 585 21.17 12.41 -9.69
CA LYS A 585 21.84 11.58 -10.71
C LYS A 585 20.92 10.51 -11.31
N GLU A 586 19.64 10.84 -11.50
CA GLU A 586 18.73 9.98 -12.27
C GLU A 586 19.19 9.94 -13.74
N GLN A 587 19.14 8.76 -14.36
CA GLN A 587 19.70 8.52 -15.70
C GLN A 587 19.08 9.47 -16.74
N GLY A 588 19.94 10.15 -17.52
CA GLY A 588 19.54 11.06 -18.61
C GLY A 588 18.98 12.42 -18.19
N GLN A 589 18.83 12.71 -16.89
CA GLN A 589 18.23 13.97 -16.41
C GLN A 589 19.19 15.15 -16.45
N GLU A 590 20.50 14.91 -16.30
CA GLU A 590 21.51 15.96 -16.43
C GLU A 590 21.57 16.52 -17.86
N ASP A 591 21.50 15.65 -18.87
CA ASP A 591 21.48 16.08 -20.28
C ASP A 591 20.20 16.86 -20.61
N ARG A 592 19.05 16.42 -20.09
CA ARG A 592 17.79 17.18 -20.19
C ARG A 592 17.92 18.56 -19.54
N LEU A 593 18.46 18.64 -18.33
CA LEU A 593 18.69 19.92 -17.65
C LEU A 593 19.62 20.82 -18.46
N ARG A 594 20.73 20.28 -18.98
CA ARG A 594 21.68 21.04 -19.80
C ARG A 594 21.02 21.60 -21.06
N SER A 595 20.15 20.84 -21.71
CA SER A 595 19.41 21.30 -22.90
C SER A 595 18.44 22.46 -22.61
N LEU A 596 17.95 22.58 -21.37
CA LEU A 596 17.01 23.62 -20.94
C LEU A 596 17.69 24.91 -20.52
N VAL A 597 19.00 24.91 -20.24
CA VAL A 597 19.72 26.08 -19.69
C VAL A 597 20.49 26.81 -20.80
N ALA A 598 20.33 28.13 -20.86
CA ALA A 598 21.07 28.97 -21.79
C ALA A 598 22.58 29.01 -21.45
N GLY A 599 23.44 29.11 -22.47
CA GLY A 599 24.89 29.23 -22.30
C GLY A 599 25.67 27.94 -22.02
N GLU A 600 24.99 26.78 -22.00
CA GLU A 600 25.62 25.44 -21.90
C GLU A 600 26.70 25.32 -20.81
N PRO A 601 26.37 25.60 -19.53
CA PRO A 601 27.34 25.51 -18.45
C PRO A 601 27.92 24.10 -18.33
N ALA A 602 29.24 24.02 -18.13
CA ALA A 602 29.95 22.75 -17.94
C ALA A 602 29.40 21.93 -16.75
N ASP A 603 28.93 22.61 -15.70
CA ASP A 603 28.18 22.03 -14.57
C ASP A 603 26.78 22.65 -14.50
N ALA A 604 25.84 22.08 -15.25
CA ALA A 604 24.45 22.54 -15.29
C ALA A 604 23.75 22.38 -13.92
N VAL A 605 24.05 21.33 -13.18
CA VAL A 605 23.45 21.07 -11.86
C VAL A 605 23.93 22.10 -10.85
N GLY A 606 25.24 22.34 -10.76
CA GLY A 606 25.82 23.36 -9.89
C GLY A 606 25.33 24.75 -10.23
N PHE A 607 25.29 25.10 -11.52
CA PHE A 607 24.78 26.39 -11.99
C PHE A 607 23.32 26.62 -11.58
N VAL A 608 22.43 25.66 -11.88
CA VAL A 608 21.01 25.78 -11.53
C VAL A 608 20.81 25.78 -10.03
N ARG A 609 21.55 24.98 -9.27
CA ARG A 609 21.44 24.95 -7.80
C ARG A 609 21.70 26.30 -7.14
N VAL A 610 22.64 27.08 -7.67
CA VAL A 610 22.96 28.43 -7.14
C VAL A 610 21.94 29.47 -7.60
N ASN A 611 21.36 29.29 -8.79
CA ASN A 611 20.59 30.32 -9.48
C ASN A 611 19.10 30.03 -9.62
N LEU A 612 18.59 28.90 -9.14
CA LEU A 612 17.25 28.37 -9.44
C LEU A 612 16.13 29.42 -9.35
N GLU A 613 16.07 30.17 -8.25
CA GLU A 613 15.02 31.17 -8.00
C GLU A 613 15.11 32.42 -8.90
N LYS A 614 16.30 32.66 -9.46
CA LYS A 614 16.57 33.78 -10.37
C LYS A 614 16.35 33.42 -11.83
N MET A 615 16.26 32.13 -12.15
CA MET A 615 16.06 31.68 -13.52
C MET A 615 14.73 32.23 -14.07
N ARG A 616 14.76 32.70 -15.31
CA ARG A 616 13.62 33.16 -16.10
C ARG A 616 13.58 32.38 -17.40
N PHE A 617 12.37 32.05 -17.84
CA PHE A 617 12.16 31.39 -19.12
C PHE A 617 12.14 32.44 -20.22
N ASP A 618 12.97 32.26 -21.23
CA ASP A 618 12.98 33.05 -22.45
C ASP A 618 12.18 32.31 -23.54
N GLU A 619 11.01 32.86 -23.90
CA GLU A 619 10.12 32.28 -24.91
C GLU A 619 10.78 32.23 -26.31
N GLY A 620 11.72 33.13 -26.62
CA GLY A 620 12.38 33.18 -27.92
C GLY A 620 13.38 32.05 -28.13
N SER A 621 14.13 31.69 -27.08
CA SER A 621 15.10 30.59 -27.13
C SER A 621 14.55 29.25 -26.63
N GLY A 622 13.42 29.26 -25.92
CA GLY A 622 12.89 28.07 -25.23
C GLY A 622 13.80 27.60 -24.09
N LYS A 623 14.70 28.46 -23.60
CA LYS A 623 15.70 28.15 -22.58
C LYS A 623 15.49 29.01 -21.34
N TRP A 624 16.07 28.54 -20.24
CA TRP A 624 16.10 29.24 -18.96
C TRP A 624 17.43 29.96 -18.79
N SER A 625 17.39 31.24 -18.44
CA SER A 625 18.56 32.11 -18.21
C SER A 625 18.39 32.95 -16.95
N LEU A 626 19.46 33.66 -16.55
CA LEU A 626 19.44 34.64 -15.46
C LEU A 626 18.79 35.97 -15.85
#